data_AF-A0A929H5R8-F1
#
_entry.id   AF-A0A929H5R8-F1
#
_cell.length_a   1.000
_cell.length_b   1.000
_cell.length_c   1.000
_cell.angle_alpha   90.00
_cell.angle_beta   90.00
_cell.angle_gamma   90.00
#
_symmetry.space_group_name_H-M   'P 1'
#
loop_
_entity.id
_entity.type
_entity.pdbx_description
1 polymer ?
#
loop_
_entity_poly.entity_id
_entity_poly.type
_entity_poly.pdbx_seq_one_letter_code
_entity_poly.pdbx_strand_id
1 'polypeptide(L)'
;MNKRKTILDFHEMKQRGEKFTQVAAYDFTTAMIIEQAGMDMILAGDSVGNVVYGYDGTVPVTMDQMILHSGAVRRGAPNTFVMGDMPFLSYQVSVEEAVRNAGRFYKEAGVDAVKLEGGRSMIPQVRAIVESGMVVMGHIGLTPQSAAQMGGFRVQGNTAEAAMRVVADAEALQEAGVFCVLLEGIPAEAGKLITQRLRIPTLGVGAGPHCDGQALLVSDVLGIYQVFTPKFVKRYAKLGDEMRRALSEYISDIKNGRFPAEEHCYKMKPGEAEKLDTMLKTGA
;
A
#
# COMPACT_ATOMS: atom_id res chain seq x y z
N MET A 1 10.29 2.88 -20.79
CA MET A 1 9.72 2.40 -19.51
C MET A 1 10.87 1.91 -18.67
N ASN A 2 10.92 2.28 -17.38
CA ASN A 2 11.97 1.79 -16.48
C ASN A 2 11.80 0.29 -16.25
N LYS A 3 12.92 -0.43 -16.19
CA LYS A 3 12.93 -1.86 -15.85
C LYS A 3 12.46 -2.03 -14.40
N ARG A 4 11.67 -3.08 -14.15
CA ARG A 4 11.27 -3.46 -12.79
C ARG A 4 12.48 -3.70 -11.91
N LYS A 5 12.57 -2.95 -10.80
CA LYS A 5 13.59 -3.18 -9.76
C LYS A 5 13.39 -4.55 -9.13
N THR A 6 14.49 -5.10 -8.62
CA THR A 6 14.58 -6.38 -7.93
C THR A 6 15.14 -6.17 -6.53
N ILE A 7 15.14 -7.22 -5.71
CA ILE A 7 15.76 -7.16 -4.38
C ILE A 7 17.24 -6.73 -4.44
N LEU A 8 17.97 -7.11 -5.50
CA LEU A 8 19.37 -6.75 -5.68
C LEU A 8 19.53 -5.24 -5.88
N ASP A 9 18.66 -4.63 -6.68
CA ASP A 9 18.69 -3.18 -6.91
C ASP A 9 18.51 -2.42 -5.58
N PHE A 10 17.63 -2.87 -4.68
CA PHE A 10 17.44 -2.24 -3.37
C PHE A 10 18.63 -2.41 -2.44
N HIS A 11 19.30 -3.57 -2.48
CA HIS A 11 20.56 -3.77 -1.77
C HIS A 11 21.67 -2.84 -2.28
N GLU A 12 21.79 -2.69 -3.60
CA GLU A 12 22.76 -1.77 -4.20
C GLU A 12 22.44 -0.31 -3.86
N MET A 13 21.16 0.09 -3.88
CA MET A 13 20.73 1.42 -3.46
C MET A 13 21.17 1.72 -2.02
N LYS A 14 20.97 0.78 -1.08
CA LYS A 14 21.49 0.89 0.29
C LYS A 14 23.02 1.09 0.30
N GLN A 15 23.77 0.27 -0.44
CA GLN A 15 25.23 0.35 -0.50
C GLN A 15 25.72 1.70 -1.07
N ARG A 16 24.98 2.28 -2.02
CA ARG A 16 25.25 3.60 -2.60
C ARG A 16 24.74 4.76 -1.75
N GLY A 17 24.01 4.50 -0.68
CA GLY A 17 23.32 5.53 0.12
C GLY A 17 22.17 6.23 -0.61
N GLU A 18 21.66 5.61 -1.67
CA GLU A 18 20.53 6.08 -2.47
C GLU A 18 19.21 5.68 -1.80
N LYS A 19 18.33 6.66 -1.54
CA LYS A 19 17.04 6.38 -0.90
C LYS A 19 16.03 5.82 -1.90
N PHE A 20 15.25 4.82 -1.49
CA PHE A 20 14.14 4.31 -2.29
C PHE A 20 12.78 4.70 -1.71
N THR A 21 11.77 4.67 -2.57
CA THR A 21 10.42 5.17 -2.31
C THR A 21 9.38 4.06 -2.38
N GLN A 22 8.44 4.06 -1.44
CA GLN A 22 7.30 3.14 -1.47
C GLN A 22 6.01 3.89 -1.11
N VAL A 23 4.90 3.54 -1.75
CA VAL A 23 3.57 3.91 -1.28
C VAL A 23 2.66 2.70 -1.21
N ALA A 24 1.69 2.73 -0.29
CA ALA A 24 0.60 1.78 -0.32
C ALA A 24 -0.51 2.24 -1.27
N ALA A 25 -1.01 1.36 -2.14
CA ALA A 25 -2.08 1.62 -3.10
C ALA A 25 -2.89 0.34 -3.35
N TYR A 26 -4.10 0.48 -3.92
CA TYR A 26 -5.09 -0.60 -3.85
C TYR A 26 -5.84 -0.86 -5.17
N ASP A 27 -5.68 0.00 -6.17
CA ASP A 27 -6.43 -0.11 -7.43
C ASP A 27 -5.55 0.14 -8.66
N PHE A 28 -6.09 -0.24 -9.82
CA PHE A 28 -5.41 -0.16 -11.10
C PHE A 28 -5.02 1.28 -11.50
N THR A 29 -5.97 2.22 -11.41
CA THR A 29 -5.80 3.58 -11.93
C THR A 29 -4.77 4.34 -11.09
N THR A 30 -4.86 4.20 -9.76
CA THR A 30 -3.89 4.80 -8.85
C THR A 30 -2.50 4.20 -9.05
N ALA A 31 -2.39 2.87 -9.17
CA ALA A 31 -1.10 2.20 -9.42
C ALA A 31 -0.44 2.63 -10.74
N MET A 32 -1.23 2.81 -11.81
CA MET A 32 -0.75 3.33 -13.09
C MET A 32 -0.13 4.73 -12.96
N ILE A 33 -0.78 5.64 -12.22
CA ILE A 33 -0.25 6.99 -11.97
C ILE A 33 1.03 6.91 -11.12
N ILE A 34 1.06 6.03 -10.11
CA ILE A 34 2.24 5.81 -9.26
C ILE A 34 3.43 5.30 -10.08
N GLU A 35 3.22 4.34 -10.99
CA GLU A 35 4.28 3.84 -11.88
C GLU A 35 4.80 4.96 -12.79
N GLN A 36 3.90 5.77 -13.38
CA GLN A 36 4.29 6.90 -14.22
C GLN A 36 5.07 7.98 -13.46
N ALA A 37 4.80 8.15 -12.17
CA ALA A 37 5.54 9.05 -11.29
C ALA A 37 6.94 8.51 -10.91
N GLY A 38 7.26 7.25 -11.23
CA GLY A 38 8.58 6.66 -11.01
C GLY A 38 8.82 6.08 -9.61
N MET A 39 7.76 5.70 -8.90
CA MET A 39 7.86 5.04 -7.58
C MET A 39 8.65 3.73 -7.67
N ASP A 40 9.51 3.46 -6.69
CA ASP A 40 10.33 2.24 -6.69
C ASP A 40 9.55 0.98 -6.30
N MET A 41 8.65 1.11 -5.32
CA MET A 41 7.85 0.02 -4.78
C MET A 41 6.39 0.43 -4.56
N ILE A 42 5.47 -0.52 -4.73
CA ILE A 42 4.06 -0.39 -4.31
C ILE A 42 3.71 -1.55 -3.38
N LEU A 43 3.06 -1.23 -2.26
CA LEU A 43 2.48 -2.21 -1.36
C LEU A 43 0.95 -2.20 -1.51
N ALA A 44 0.34 -3.32 -1.87
CA ALA A 44 -1.06 -3.55 -1.59
C ALA A 44 -1.17 -3.93 -0.11
N GLY A 45 -1.41 -2.91 0.74
CA GLY A 45 -1.40 -3.03 2.21
C GLY A 45 -2.76 -3.36 2.81
N ASP A 46 -2.78 -4.01 3.97
CA ASP A 46 -4.01 -4.26 4.74
C ASP A 46 -4.67 -2.97 5.26
N SER A 47 -3.97 -1.83 5.19
CA SER A 47 -4.50 -0.48 5.31
C SER A 47 -5.67 -0.17 4.35
N VAL A 48 -5.87 -1.01 3.32
CA VAL A 48 -7.07 -1.05 2.48
C VAL A 48 -8.36 -1.14 3.32
N GLY A 49 -8.31 -1.84 4.46
CA GLY A 49 -9.41 -1.91 5.40
C GLY A 49 -9.90 -0.54 5.83
N ASN A 50 -8.98 0.35 6.20
CA ASN A 50 -9.32 1.70 6.64
C ASN A 50 -9.70 2.61 5.47
N VAL A 51 -8.84 2.69 4.43
CA VAL A 51 -8.95 3.77 3.44
C VAL A 51 -9.82 3.43 2.22
N VAL A 52 -10.15 2.15 2.02
CA VAL A 52 -11.06 1.70 0.95
C VAL A 52 -12.36 1.15 1.53
N TYR A 53 -12.28 0.27 2.52
CA TYR A 53 -13.46 -0.40 3.08
C TYR A 53 -14.09 0.33 4.28
N GLY A 54 -13.41 1.33 4.86
CA GLY A 54 -13.92 2.10 5.99
C GLY A 54 -14.02 1.30 7.29
N TYR A 55 -13.27 0.21 7.44
CA TYR A 55 -13.14 -0.51 8.69
C TYR A 55 -12.42 0.33 9.75
N ASP A 56 -12.71 0.06 11.02
CA ASP A 56 -12.05 0.71 12.16
C ASP A 56 -10.56 0.33 12.31
N GLY A 57 -10.11 -0.72 11.61
CA GLY A 57 -8.75 -1.23 11.63
C GLY A 57 -8.51 -2.24 10.51
N THR A 58 -7.33 -2.87 10.50
CA THR A 58 -6.93 -3.82 9.45
C THR A 58 -7.33 -5.26 9.76
N VAL A 59 -7.71 -5.58 11.00
CA VAL A 59 -8.11 -6.92 11.45
C VAL A 59 -9.21 -7.58 10.59
N PRO A 60 -10.27 -6.87 10.14
CA PRO A 60 -11.33 -7.49 9.34
C PRO A 60 -10.93 -7.82 7.90
N VAL A 61 -9.76 -7.38 7.43
CA VAL A 61 -9.33 -7.57 6.05
C VAL A 61 -9.05 -9.06 5.79
N THR A 62 -9.58 -9.59 4.70
CA THR A 62 -9.46 -11.00 4.34
C THR A 62 -8.36 -11.26 3.31
N MET A 63 -7.93 -12.52 3.22
CA MET A 63 -7.00 -12.95 2.16
C MET A 63 -7.53 -12.62 0.76
N ASP A 64 -8.81 -12.85 0.48
CA ASP A 64 -9.36 -12.64 -0.86
C ASP A 64 -9.41 -11.16 -1.25
N GLN A 65 -9.70 -10.27 -0.29
CA GLN A 65 -9.59 -8.83 -0.50
C GLN A 65 -8.14 -8.46 -0.87
N MET A 66 -7.16 -8.97 -0.14
CA MET A 66 -5.75 -8.68 -0.41
C MET A 66 -5.28 -9.20 -1.77
N ILE A 67 -5.72 -10.39 -2.20
CA ILE A 67 -5.41 -10.94 -3.52
C ILE A 67 -5.99 -10.06 -4.63
N LEU A 68 -7.26 -9.65 -4.52
CA LEU A 68 -7.92 -8.82 -5.54
C LEU A 68 -7.25 -7.44 -5.68
N HIS A 69 -6.95 -6.78 -4.57
CA HIS A 69 -6.25 -5.49 -4.57
C HIS A 69 -4.82 -5.61 -5.09
N SER A 70 -4.07 -6.63 -4.66
CA SER A 70 -2.71 -6.88 -5.16
C SER A 70 -2.70 -7.11 -6.67
N GLY A 71 -3.65 -7.89 -7.18
CA GLY A 71 -3.79 -8.15 -8.62
C GLY A 71 -4.17 -6.90 -9.41
N ALA A 72 -5.03 -6.02 -8.86
CA ALA A 72 -5.37 -4.75 -9.48
C ALA A 72 -4.16 -3.81 -9.57
N VAL A 73 -3.39 -3.70 -8.48
CA VAL A 73 -2.15 -2.93 -8.42
C VAL A 73 -1.13 -3.45 -9.42
N ARG A 74 -0.89 -4.77 -9.47
CA ARG A 74 0.04 -5.36 -10.44
C ARG A 74 -0.33 -5.02 -11.87
N ARG A 75 -1.62 -5.06 -12.24
CA ARG A 75 -2.06 -4.71 -13.60
C ARG A 75 -1.82 -3.23 -13.92
N GLY A 76 -1.98 -2.34 -12.93
CA GLY A 76 -1.74 -0.91 -13.10
C GLY A 76 -0.26 -0.55 -13.15
N ALA A 77 0.59 -1.29 -12.42
CA ALA A 77 2.02 -1.06 -12.32
C ALA A 77 2.84 -2.33 -12.72
N PRO A 78 2.83 -2.71 -14.01
CA PRO A 78 3.51 -3.93 -14.47
C PRO A 78 5.05 -3.86 -14.40
N ASN A 79 5.65 -2.68 -14.25
CA ASN A 79 7.10 -2.47 -14.21
C ASN A 79 7.60 -1.88 -12.88
N THR A 80 6.74 -1.74 -11.88
CA THR A 80 7.15 -1.41 -10.50
C THR A 80 7.26 -2.68 -9.64
N PHE A 81 8.10 -2.66 -8.61
CA PHE A 81 8.17 -3.74 -7.62
C PHE A 81 6.91 -3.72 -6.76
N VAL A 82 6.05 -4.75 -6.88
CA VAL A 82 4.74 -4.81 -6.21
C VAL A 82 4.76 -5.87 -5.13
N MET A 83 4.26 -5.52 -3.94
CA MET A 83 4.15 -6.42 -2.80
C MET A 83 2.71 -6.59 -2.37
N GLY A 84 2.37 -7.79 -1.90
CA GLY A 84 1.09 -8.08 -1.25
C GLY A 84 1.27 -8.21 0.26
N ASP A 85 0.43 -7.54 1.03
CA ASP A 85 0.44 -7.66 2.49
C ASP A 85 -0.39 -8.85 2.95
N MET A 86 0.20 -9.71 3.77
CA MET A 86 -0.52 -10.83 4.36
C MET A 86 -1.41 -10.31 5.51
N PRO A 87 -2.74 -10.43 5.41
CA PRO A 87 -3.65 -9.90 6.43
C PRO A 87 -3.62 -10.72 7.72
N PHE A 88 -4.22 -10.18 8.77
CA PHE A 88 -4.28 -10.84 10.08
C PHE A 88 -4.84 -12.28 10.00
N LEU A 89 -4.25 -13.17 10.80
CA LEU A 89 -4.46 -14.64 10.81
C LEU A 89 -4.08 -15.40 9.53
N SER A 90 -3.67 -14.76 8.44
CA SER A 90 -3.24 -15.49 7.25
C SER A 90 -1.88 -16.17 7.37
N TYR A 91 -1.10 -15.84 8.41
CA TYR A 91 0.23 -16.43 8.67
C TYR A 91 0.47 -16.79 10.13
N GLN A 92 -0.32 -16.25 11.05
CA GLN A 92 -0.17 -16.52 12.48
C GLN A 92 -0.69 -17.91 12.88
N VAL A 93 -1.60 -18.48 12.09
CA VAL A 93 -2.25 -19.78 12.41
C VAL A 93 -1.26 -20.93 12.35
N SER A 94 -0.48 -21.05 11.28
CA SER A 94 0.56 -22.07 11.14
C SER A 94 1.59 -21.71 10.07
N VAL A 95 2.75 -22.35 10.13
CA VAL A 95 3.82 -22.22 9.11
C VAL A 95 3.32 -22.68 7.73
N GLU A 96 2.58 -23.78 7.68
CA GLU A 96 2.04 -24.32 6.42
C GLU A 96 1.06 -23.34 5.77
N GLU A 97 0.15 -22.78 6.56
CA GLU A 97 -0.83 -21.81 6.07
C GLU A 97 -0.17 -20.51 5.62
N ALA A 98 0.86 -20.04 6.34
CA ALA A 98 1.66 -18.89 5.92
C ALA A 98 2.28 -19.10 4.53
N VAL A 99 2.88 -20.26 4.27
CA VAL A 99 3.46 -20.60 2.97
C VAL A 99 2.38 -20.69 1.89
N ARG A 100 1.25 -21.34 2.17
CA ARG A 100 0.13 -21.44 1.20
C ARG A 100 -0.42 -20.06 0.84
N ASN A 101 -0.69 -19.22 1.83
CA ASN A 101 -1.24 -17.88 1.62
C ASN A 101 -0.24 -16.94 0.94
N ALA A 102 1.05 -17.01 1.28
CA ALA A 102 2.10 -16.30 0.53
C ALA A 102 2.09 -16.73 -0.94
N GLY A 103 2.04 -18.03 -1.22
CA GLY A 103 1.98 -18.59 -2.57
C GLY A 103 0.76 -18.10 -3.38
N ARG A 104 -0.38 -17.84 -2.74
CA ARG A 104 -1.55 -17.23 -3.41
C ARG A 104 -1.22 -15.87 -4.00
N PHE A 105 -0.50 -15.00 -3.29
CA PHE A 105 -0.11 -13.68 -3.82
C PHE A 105 0.74 -13.79 -5.08
N TYR A 106 1.68 -14.73 -5.14
CA TYR A 106 2.49 -14.95 -6.35
C TYR A 106 1.67 -15.51 -7.49
N LYS A 107 0.83 -16.52 -7.23
CA LYS A 107 0.10 -17.25 -8.27
C LYS A 107 -1.11 -16.49 -8.81
N GLU A 108 -1.86 -15.82 -7.94
CA GLU A 108 -3.15 -15.21 -8.27
C GLU A 108 -3.00 -13.70 -8.54
N ALA A 109 -2.09 -13.02 -7.84
CA ALA A 109 -1.87 -11.57 -7.98
C ALA A 109 -0.58 -11.20 -8.72
N GLY A 110 0.37 -12.13 -8.87
CA GLY A 110 1.62 -11.91 -9.59
C GLY A 110 2.57 -10.93 -8.88
N VAL A 111 2.54 -10.83 -7.55
CA VAL A 111 3.42 -9.92 -6.78
C VAL A 111 4.90 -10.35 -6.86
N ASP A 112 5.81 -9.43 -6.53
CA ASP A 112 7.25 -9.71 -6.43
C ASP A 112 7.68 -10.12 -5.01
N ALA A 113 6.92 -9.72 -3.98
CA ALA A 113 7.16 -10.11 -2.58
C ALA A 113 5.89 -10.08 -1.74
N VAL A 114 5.96 -10.67 -0.54
CA VAL A 114 4.92 -10.53 0.50
C VAL A 114 5.46 -9.78 1.72
N LYS A 115 4.58 -9.06 2.43
CA LYS A 115 4.87 -8.44 3.73
C LYS A 115 4.16 -9.21 4.85
N LEU A 116 4.84 -9.40 5.98
CA LEU A 116 4.26 -9.95 7.20
C LEU A 116 4.70 -9.12 8.42
N GLU A 117 3.82 -9.02 9.43
CA GLU A 117 4.12 -8.31 10.67
C GLU A 117 4.60 -9.25 11.77
N GLY A 118 5.57 -8.79 12.56
CA GLY A 118 6.07 -9.52 13.72
C GLY A 118 7.56 -9.77 13.66
N GLY A 119 8.18 -9.76 14.84
CA GLY A 119 9.61 -10.01 15.03
C GLY A 119 9.93 -11.49 15.21
N ARG A 120 10.67 -11.80 16.28
CA ARG A 120 11.15 -13.16 16.57
C ARG A 120 10.06 -14.25 16.61
N SER A 121 8.82 -13.90 16.94
CA SER A 121 7.70 -14.85 16.99
C SER A 121 7.28 -15.38 15.61
N MET A 122 7.59 -14.67 14.52
CA MET A 122 7.20 -15.03 13.15
C MET A 122 8.34 -15.64 12.32
N ILE A 123 9.52 -15.87 12.93
CA ILE A 123 10.69 -16.44 12.24
C ILE A 123 10.41 -17.80 11.60
N PRO A 124 9.68 -18.75 12.23
CA PRO A 124 9.36 -20.02 11.58
C PRO A 124 8.61 -19.85 10.26
N GLN A 125 7.63 -18.95 10.22
CA GLN A 125 6.85 -18.62 9.03
C GLN A 125 7.70 -17.95 7.97
N VAL A 126 8.47 -16.92 8.37
CA VAL A 126 9.35 -16.18 7.45
C VAL A 126 10.36 -17.11 6.78
N ARG A 127 11.04 -17.96 7.57
CA ARG A 127 12.01 -18.92 7.03
C ARG A 127 11.37 -19.87 6.03
N ALA A 128 10.21 -20.44 6.38
CA ALA A 128 9.54 -21.38 5.48
C ALA A 128 9.10 -20.73 4.16
N ILE A 129 8.63 -19.47 4.18
CA ILE A 129 8.29 -18.74 2.96
C ILE A 129 9.53 -18.47 2.11
N VAL A 130 10.63 -18.02 2.74
CA VAL A 130 11.91 -17.76 2.06
C VAL A 130 12.51 -19.03 1.46
N GLU A 131 12.55 -20.13 2.23
CA GLU A 131 13.04 -21.44 1.78
C GLU A 131 12.16 -22.05 0.68
N SER A 132 10.90 -21.65 0.58
CA SER A 132 10.00 -22.00 -0.54
C SER A 132 10.27 -21.18 -1.81
N GLY A 133 11.28 -20.32 -1.82
CA GLY A 133 11.68 -19.51 -2.98
C GLY A 133 10.92 -18.20 -3.14
N MET A 134 10.19 -17.76 -2.12
CA MET A 134 9.45 -16.49 -2.13
C MET A 134 10.22 -15.40 -1.38
N VAL A 135 10.08 -14.16 -1.83
CA VAL A 135 10.65 -12.96 -1.21
C VAL A 135 9.71 -12.42 -0.11
N VAL A 136 10.30 -12.04 1.04
CA VAL A 136 9.59 -11.53 2.21
C VAL A 136 10.16 -10.19 2.67
N MET A 137 9.29 -9.22 2.92
CA MET A 137 9.57 -8.05 3.74
C MET A 137 9.03 -8.28 5.17
N GLY A 138 9.89 -8.11 6.17
CA GLY A 138 9.45 -8.11 7.57
C GLY A 138 8.92 -6.74 8.00
N HIS A 139 7.95 -6.70 8.91
CA HIS A 139 7.45 -5.46 9.50
C HIS A 139 7.51 -5.54 11.04
N ILE A 140 8.25 -4.62 11.66
CA ILE A 140 8.41 -4.50 13.12
C ILE A 140 8.24 -3.06 13.60
N GLY A 141 8.17 -2.89 14.92
CA GLY A 141 7.77 -1.65 15.55
C GLY A 141 6.28 -1.71 15.85
N LEU A 142 5.55 -0.65 15.53
CA LEU A 142 4.10 -0.65 15.62
C LEU A 142 3.52 -1.51 14.49
N THR A 143 2.94 -2.66 14.84
CA THR A 143 2.30 -3.57 13.89
C THR A 143 0.77 -3.48 14.03
N PRO A 144 0.05 -2.79 13.11
CA PRO A 144 -1.40 -2.57 13.19
C PRO A 144 -2.25 -3.80 13.46
N GLN A 145 -1.88 -4.97 12.91
CA GLN A 145 -2.64 -6.22 13.12
C GLN A 145 -2.64 -6.67 14.59
N SER A 146 -1.64 -6.25 15.36
CA SER A 146 -1.50 -6.52 16.80
C SER A 146 -1.82 -5.31 17.68
N ALA A 147 -2.42 -4.24 17.13
CA ALA A 147 -2.68 -3.01 17.86
C ALA A 147 -3.48 -3.23 19.15
N ALA A 148 -4.45 -4.14 19.15
CA ALA A 148 -5.22 -4.49 20.35
C ALA A 148 -4.33 -5.05 21.47
N GLN A 149 -3.39 -5.96 21.14
CA GLN A 149 -2.42 -6.51 22.09
C GLN A 149 -1.44 -5.44 22.59
N MET A 150 -1.11 -4.46 21.74
CA MET A 150 -0.21 -3.35 22.07
C MET A 150 -0.89 -2.21 22.84
N GLY A 151 -2.21 -2.27 23.07
CA GLY A 151 -2.96 -1.20 23.73
C GLY A 151 -3.20 0.03 22.85
N GLY A 152 -3.34 -0.19 21.54
CA GLY A 152 -3.59 0.80 20.50
C GLY A 152 -2.36 1.15 19.66
N PHE A 153 -2.49 2.17 18.82
CA PHE A 153 -1.42 2.69 17.96
C PHE A 153 -0.40 3.51 18.75
N ARG A 154 0.49 2.82 19.47
CA ARG A 154 1.51 3.44 20.32
C ARG A 154 2.90 3.31 19.73
N VAL A 155 3.72 4.34 19.93
CA VAL A 155 5.14 4.33 19.57
C VAL A 155 5.85 3.17 20.27
N GLN A 156 6.65 2.41 19.52
CA GLN A 156 7.44 1.29 20.04
C GLN A 156 8.91 1.69 20.19
N GLY A 157 9.63 1.09 21.13
CA GLY A 157 11.06 1.37 21.31
C GLY A 157 11.37 2.74 21.93
N ASN A 158 10.46 3.30 22.75
CA ASN A 158 10.63 4.61 23.40
C ASN A 158 11.51 4.60 24.66
N THR A 159 12.01 3.44 25.08
CA THR A 159 13.09 3.28 26.08
C THR A 159 14.23 2.48 25.49
N ALA A 160 15.42 2.53 26.09
CA ALA A 160 16.58 1.77 25.62
C ALA A 160 16.31 0.26 25.56
N GLU A 161 15.66 -0.30 26.59
CA GLU A 161 15.30 -1.72 26.66
C GLU A 161 14.29 -2.10 25.58
N ALA A 162 13.28 -1.24 25.34
CA ALA A 162 12.29 -1.47 24.30
C ALA A 162 12.93 -1.37 22.89
N ALA A 163 13.80 -0.38 22.66
CA ALA A 163 14.52 -0.23 21.41
C ALA A 163 15.43 -1.43 21.13
N MET A 164 16.12 -1.96 22.14
CA MET A 164 16.93 -3.17 22.02
C MET A 164 16.11 -4.41 21.65
N ARG A 165 14.84 -4.51 22.08
CA ARG A 165 13.94 -5.59 21.63
C ARG A 165 13.64 -5.47 20.13
N VAL A 166 13.35 -4.27 19.64
CA VAL A 166 13.10 -4.02 18.21
C VAL A 166 14.37 -4.31 17.39
N VAL A 167 15.56 -3.94 17.88
CA VAL A 167 16.84 -4.30 17.24
C VAL A 167 16.99 -5.81 17.12
N ALA A 168 16.75 -6.55 18.21
CA ALA A 168 16.84 -8.01 18.20
C ALA A 168 15.82 -8.67 17.25
N ASP A 169 14.62 -8.10 17.13
CA ASP A 169 13.62 -8.54 16.16
C ASP A 169 14.08 -8.30 14.72
N ALA A 170 14.68 -7.13 14.44
CA ALA A 170 15.20 -6.78 13.13
C ALA A 170 16.37 -7.70 12.70
N GLU A 171 17.30 -7.97 13.61
CA GLU A 171 18.42 -8.89 13.37
C GLU A 171 17.92 -10.32 13.14
N ALA A 172 16.95 -10.79 13.93
CA ALA A 172 16.37 -12.11 13.74
C ALA A 172 15.68 -12.26 12.37
N LEU A 173 14.95 -11.23 11.92
CA LEU A 173 14.33 -11.22 10.59
C LEU A 173 15.37 -11.25 9.47
N GLN A 174 16.46 -10.49 9.59
CA GLN A 174 17.56 -10.56 8.63
C GLN A 174 18.16 -11.97 8.55
N GLU A 175 18.44 -12.60 9.69
CA GLU A 175 18.97 -13.97 9.73
C GLU A 175 17.94 -15.03 9.27
N ALA A 176 16.66 -14.68 9.19
CA ALA A 176 15.61 -15.50 8.58
C ALA A 176 15.49 -15.32 7.07
N GLY A 177 16.19 -14.35 6.48
CA GLY A 177 16.29 -14.16 5.03
C GLY A 177 15.31 -13.16 4.42
N VAL A 178 14.71 -12.27 5.21
CA VAL A 178 13.93 -11.15 4.62
C VAL A 178 14.86 -10.24 3.80
N PHE A 179 14.36 -9.71 2.68
CA PHE A 179 15.16 -8.80 1.84
C PHE A 179 15.16 -7.37 2.38
N CYS A 180 14.16 -7.00 3.17
CA CYS A 180 13.96 -5.66 3.71
C CYS A 180 13.16 -5.74 5.02
N VAL A 181 13.37 -4.77 5.92
CA VAL A 181 12.56 -4.61 7.14
C VAL A 181 11.92 -3.23 7.16
N LEU A 182 10.59 -3.20 7.24
CA LEU A 182 9.82 -2.01 7.52
C LEU A 182 9.83 -1.73 9.03
N LEU A 183 10.15 -0.49 9.38
CA LEU A 183 10.20 0.04 10.74
C LEU A 183 9.09 1.07 10.90
N GLU A 184 8.04 0.74 11.64
CA GLU A 184 6.89 1.63 11.84
C GLU A 184 6.81 2.17 13.27
N GLY A 185 6.56 3.47 13.40
CA GLY A 185 6.22 4.08 14.68
C GLY A 185 7.28 3.90 15.77
N ILE A 186 8.57 4.02 15.42
CA ILE A 186 9.69 3.96 16.37
C ILE A 186 10.47 5.29 16.44
N PRO A 187 11.16 5.62 17.54
CA PRO A 187 12.04 6.78 17.59
C PRO A 187 13.12 6.78 16.51
N ALA A 188 13.51 7.96 16.05
CA ALA A 188 14.50 8.13 14.98
C ALA A 188 15.88 7.56 15.35
N GLU A 189 16.23 7.58 16.63
CA GLU A 189 17.45 7.00 17.19
C GLU A 189 17.47 5.48 17.00
N ALA A 190 16.34 4.82 17.28
CA ALA A 190 16.18 3.38 17.06
C ALA A 190 16.20 3.04 15.56
N GLY A 191 15.48 3.81 14.74
CA GLY A 191 15.49 3.62 13.28
C GLY A 191 16.90 3.77 12.66
N LYS A 192 17.66 4.76 13.12
CA LYS A 192 19.07 4.94 12.74
C LYS A 192 19.93 3.76 13.15
N LEU A 193 19.84 3.34 14.41
CA LEU A 193 20.63 2.23 14.95
C LEU A 193 20.38 0.93 14.16
N ILE A 194 19.10 0.58 13.94
CA ILE A 194 18.72 -0.62 13.19
C ILE A 194 19.27 -0.54 11.76
N THR A 195 19.07 0.58 11.08
CA THR A 195 19.51 0.77 9.69
C THR A 195 21.03 0.59 9.53
N GLN A 196 21.81 1.07 10.51
CA GLN A 196 23.27 0.94 10.52
C GLN A 196 23.75 -0.48 10.83
N ARG A 197 22.99 -1.26 11.60
CA ARG A 197 23.34 -2.64 11.98
C ARG A 197 22.98 -3.66 10.91
N LEU A 198 21.88 -3.44 10.20
CA LEU A 198 21.40 -4.38 9.18
C LEU A 198 22.19 -4.23 7.87
N ARG A 199 22.52 -5.38 7.27
CA ARG A 199 23.06 -5.53 5.91
C ARG A 199 21.99 -5.39 4.84
N ILE A 200 20.74 -5.72 5.19
CA ILE A 200 19.56 -5.55 4.34
C ILE A 200 19.00 -4.12 4.43
N PRO A 201 18.30 -3.63 3.39
CA PRO A 201 17.56 -2.38 3.42
C PRO A 201 16.56 -2.26 4.57
N THR A 202 16.40 -1.03 5.07
CA THR A 202 15.30 -0.65 5.97
C THR A 202 14.35 0.35 5.32
N LEU A 203 13.07 0.24 5.63
CA LEU A 203 12.04 1.14 5.13
C LEU A 203 11.34 1.81 6.32
N GLY A 204 11.32 3.14 6.37
CA GLY A 204 10.75 3.88 7.51
C GLY A 204 9.30 4.30 7.30
N VAL A 205 8.47 4.13 8.33
CA VAL A 205 7.14 4.75 8.47
C VAL A 205 7.08 5.41 9.84
N GLY A 206 7.42 6.71 9.90
CA GLY A 206 7.57 7.38 11.19
C GLY A 206 8.74 6.87 12.03
N ALA A 207 9.79 6.31 11.39
CA ALA A 207 11.04 5.85 12.02
C ALA A 207 12.22 6.82 11.85
N GLY A 208 11.94 8.07 11.47
CA GLY A 208 12.94 9.09 11.19
C GLY A 208 13.59 8.97 9.80
N PRO A 209 14.48 9.92 9.46
CA PRO A 209 15.02 10.07 8.10
C PRO A 209 16.16 9.11 7.77
N HIS A 210 16.63 8.32 8.75
CA HIS A 210 17.85 7.54 8.61
C HIS A 210 17.65 6.20 7.89
N CYS A 211 16.42 5.69 7.79
CA CYS A 211 16.09 4.45 7.06
C CYS A 211 16.45 4.54 5.57
N ASP A 212 16.80 3.43 4.94
CA ASP A 212 17.25 3.38 3.53
C ASP A 212 16.14 3.76 2.53
N GLY A 213 14.89 3.64 2.92
CA GLY A 213 13.74 4.17 2.19
C GLY A 213 12.64 4.68 3.12
N GLN A 214 11.57 5.19 2.54
CA GLN A 214 10.39 5.68 3.27
C GLN A 214 9.10 5.17 2.61
N ALA A 215 8.08 4.94 3.43
CA ALA A 215 6.75 4.58 2.97
C ALA A 215 5.66 5.42 3.63
N LEU A 216 4.58 5.61 2.87
CA LEU A 216 3.33 6.21 3.33
C LEU A 216 2.15 5.60 2.57
N LEU A 217 0.93 5.86 3.01
CA LEU A 217 -0.26 5.56 2.22
C LEU A 217 -0.40 6.58 1.09
N VAL A 218 -0.75 6.15 -0.13
CA VAL A 218 -0.98 7.08 -1.25
C VAL A 218 -2.06 8.10 -0.92
N SER A 219 -3.11 7.69 -0.20
CA SER A 219 -4.20 8.56 0.24
C SER A 219 -3.74 9.68 1.18
N ASP A 220 -2.73 9.39 2.02
CA ASP A 220 -2.12 10.35 2.94
C ASP A 220 -1.20 11.32 2.19
N VAL A 221 -0.37 10.80 1.29
CA VAL A 221 0.53 11.61 0.44
C VAL A 221 -0.29 12.59 -0.40
N LEU A 222 -1.39 12.14 -1.01
CA LEU A 222 -2.26 12.96 -1.86
C LEU A 222 -3.27 13.81 -1.07
N GLY A 223 -3.41 13.60 0.24
CA GLY A 223 -4.40 14.30 1.07
C GLY A 223 -5.85 14.01 0.67
N ILE A 224 -6.12 12.78 0.23
CA ILE A 224 -7.47 12.26 -0.07
C ILE A 224 -8.15 11.84 1.24
N TYR A 225 -7.45 11.07 2.07
CA TYR A 225 -7.96 10.65 3.37
C TYR A 225 -7.75 11.77 4.39
N GLN A 226 -8.85 12.29 4.94
CA GLN A 226 -8.82 13.47 5.82
C GLN A 226 -9.31 13.20 7.25
N VAL A 227 -9.78 11.99 7.55
CA VAL A 227 -10.35 11.64 8.87
C VAL A 227 -9.29 11.71 9.97
N PHE A 228 -8.08 11.22 9.69
CA PHE A 228 -6.95 11.25 10.60
C PHE A 228 -5.65 11.39 9.82
N THR A 229 -4.66 12.09 10.37
CA THR A 229 -3.33 12.19 9.76
C THR A 229 -2.28 12.01 10.85
N PRO A 230 -1.55 10.88 10.83
CA PRO A 230 -0.46 10.65 11.77
C PRO A 230 0.59 11.75 11.71
N LYS A 231 1.26 12.03 12.84
CA LYS A 231 2.30 13.07 12.94
C LYS A 231 3.43 12.93 11.92
N PHE A 232 3.74 11.70 11.51
CA PHE A 232 4.83 11.42 10.57
C PHE A 232 4.45 11.63 9.09
N VAL A 233 3.19 11.91 8.79
CA VAL A 233 2.71 12.12 7.41
C VAL A 233 2.97 13.55 6.96
N LYS A 234 3.56 13.69 5.77
CA LYS A 234 3.54 14.94 5.00
C LYS A 234 2.57 14.80 3.83
N ARG A 235 1.56 15.67 3.78
CA ARG A 235 0.67 15.81 2.62
C ARG A 235 1.36 16.63 1.54
N TYR A 236 1.39 16.11 0.31
CA TYR A 236 1.93 16.80 -0.86
C TYR A 236 0.83 17.46 -1.70
N ALA A 237 -0.43 17.08 -1.49
CA ALA A 237 -1.61 17.70 -2.09
C ALA A 237 -2.80 17.70 -1.12
N LYS A 238 -3.90 18.34 -1.53
CA LYS A 238 -5.20 18.34 -0.83
C LYS A 238 -6.31 17.82 -1.75
N LEU A 239 -6.09 16.65 -2.35
CA LEU A 239 -7.00 16.14 -3.38
C LEU A 239 -8.42 15.88 -2.86
N GLY A 240 -8.59 15.58 -1.56
CA GLY A 240 -9.94 15.45 -0.98
C GLY A 240 -10.78 16.73 -1.06
N ASP A 241 -10.14 17.91 -0.98
CA ASP A 241 -10.84 19.20 -1.13
C ASP A 241 -11.17 19.46 -2.60
N GLU A 242 -10.25 19.13 -3.50
CA GLU A 242 -10.44 19.29 -4.94
C GLU A 242 -11.53 18.35 -5.49
N MET A 243 -11.59 17.10 -5.01
CA MET A 243 -12.67 16.17 -5.32
C MET A 243 -14.03 16.73 -4.88
N ARG A 244 -14.10 17.27 -3.65
CA ARG A 244 -15.34 17.87 -3.13
C ARG A 244 -15.76 19.08 -3.97
N ARG A 245 -14.80 19.93 -4.36
CA ARG A 245 -15.03 21.10 -5.23
C ARG A 245 -15.60 20.66 -6.57
N ALA A 246 -14.92 19.75 -7.27
CA ALA A 246 -15.33 19.27 -8.59
C ALA A 246 -16.71 18.58 -8.57
N LEU A 247 -16.99 17.75 -7.57
CA LEU A 247 -18.31 17.12 -7.42
C LEU A 247 -19.41 18.16 -7.12
N SER A 248 -19.11 19.18 -6.31
CA SER A 248 -20.07 20.26 -6.03
C SER A 248 -20.36 21.10 -7.27
N GLU A 249 -19.35 21.34 -8.10
CA GLU A 249 -19.48 22.03 -9.39
C GLU A 249 -20.31 21.21 -10.37
N TYR A 250 -20.03 19.91 -10.50
CA TYR A 250 -20.83 18.98 -11.32
C TYR A 250 -22.31 18.96 -10.91
N ILE A 251 -22.59 18.89 -9.59
CA ILE A 251 -23.95 18.99 -9.06
C ILE A 251 -24.60 20.33 -9.44
N SER A 252 -23.86 21.43 -9.32
CA SER A 252 -24.33 22.77 -9.69
C SER A 252 -24.65 22.86 -11.18
N ASP A 253 -23.82 22.31 -12.04
CA ASP A 253 -24.02 22.35 -13.48
C ASP A 253 -25.27 21.58 -13.91
N ILE A 254 -25.52 20.42 -13.32
CA ILE A 254 -26.77 19.67 -13.57
C ILE A 254 -27.99 20.44 -13.06
N LYS A 255 -27.95 20.94 -11.82
CA LYS A 255 -29.10 21.65 -11.22
C LYS A 255 -29.46 22.94 -11.95
N ASN A 256 -28.48 23.58 -12.61
CA ASN A 256 -28.67 24.80 -13.38
C ASN A 256 -28.78 24.56 -14.89
N GLY A 257 -28.84 23.29 -15.35
CA GLY A 257 -28.95 22.95 -16.76
C GLY A 257 -27.74 23.35 -17.62
N ARG A 258 -26.57 23.55 -17.01
CA ARG A 258 -25.30 23.81 -17.73
C ARG A 258 -24.66 22.52 -18.24
N PHE A 259 -24.92 21.39 -17.58
CA PHE A 259 -24.48 20.07 -18.01
C PHE A 259 -25.67 19.10 -18.15
N PRO A 260 -25.71 18.28 -19.22
CA PRO A 260 -24.82 18.30 -20.38
C PRO A 260 -25.05 19.54 -21.27
N ALA A 261 -23.96 20.10 -21.82
CA ALA A 261 -24.02 21.06 -22.93
C ALA A 261 -24.12 20.34 -24.29
N GLU A 262 -24.41 21.07 -25.37
CA GLU A 262 -24.60 20.48 -26.71
C GLU A 262 -23.41 19.61 -27.19
N GLU A 263 -22.19 20.00 -26.86
CA GLU A 263 -20.96 19.23 -27.19
C GLU A 263 -20.87 17.86 -26.50
N HIS A 264 -21.62 17.66 -25.42
CA HIS A 264 -21.71 16.39 -24.71
C HIS A 264 -22.87 15.51 -25.24
N CYS A 265 -23.66 16.02 -26.18
CA CYS A 265 -24.85 15.35 -26.70
C CYS A 265 -24.58 14.72 -28.07
N TYR A 266 -24.99 13.46 -28.24
CA TYR A 266 -25.05 12.83 -29.55
C TYR A 266 -26.25 13.37 -30.34
N LYS A 267 -26.06 13.59 -31.64
CA LYS A 267 -27.12 14.08 -32.54
C LYS A 267 -27.77 12.93 -33.32
N MET A 268 -29.08 13.02 -33.55
CA MET A 268 -29.75 12.16 -34.51
C MET A 268 -29.20 12.40 -35.92
N LYS A 269 -29.30 11.37 -36.77
CA LYS A 269 -29.02 11.56 -38.20
C LYS A 269 -29.98 12.61 -38.78
N PRO A 270 -29.57 13.37 -39.80
CA PRO A 270 -30.44 14.35 -40.44
C PRO A 270 -31.79 13.72 -40.85
N GLY A 271 -32.91 14.36 -40.48
CA GLY A 271 -34.26 13.91 -40.82
C GLY A 271 -34.93 12.91 -39.85
N GLU A 272 -34.16 12.29 -38.94
CA GLU A 272 -34.73 11.29 -38.02
C GLU A 272 -35.50 11.93 -36.85
N ALA A 273 -35.17 13.17 -36.48
CA ALA A 273 -35.90 13.90 -35.43
C ALA A 273 -37.33 14.24 -35.87
N GLU A 274 -37.50 14.72 -37.11
CA GLU A 274 -38.81 15.04 -37.69
C GLU A 274 -39.66 13.79 -37.90
N LYS A 275 -39.02 12.69 -38.30
CA LYS A 275 -39.68 11.39 -38.43
C LYS A 275 -40.18 10.87 -37.09
N LEU A 276 -39.36 10.96 -36.04
CA LEU A 276 -39.77 10.60 -34.67
C LEU A 276 -41.00 11.41 -34.23
N ASP A 277 -40.97 12.72 -34.42
CA ASP A 277 -42.09 13.61 -34.11
C ASP A 277 -43.39 13.22 -34.83
N THR A 278 -43.26 12.75 -36.07
CA THR A 278 -44.40 12.29 -36.87
C THR A 278 -44.98 10.98 -36.32
N MET A 279 -44.12 10.03 -35.95
CA MET A 279 -44.54 8.76 -35.34
C MET A 279 -45.30 8.99 -34.03
N LEU A 280 -44.77 9.85 -33.15
CA LEU A 280 -45.40 10.17 -31.86
C LEU A 280 -46.80 10.79 -32.00
N LYS A 281 -47.02 11.62 -33.03
CA LYS A 281 -48.33 12.25 -33.29
C LYS A 281 -49.36 11.30 -33.92
N THR A 282 -48.90 10.30 -34.66
CA THR A 282 -49.76 9.38 -35.42
C THR A 282 -50.08 8.08 -34.67
N GLY A 283 -49.42 7.82 -33.54
CA GLY A 283 -49.66 6.65 -32.69
C GLY A 283 -49.18 5.33 -33.30
N ALA A 284 -48.24 5.41 -34.25
CA ALA A 284 -47.57 4.26 -34.89
C ALA A 284 -46.20 3.98 -34.27
#